data_AF-A0A1B6FQP5-F1
#
_entry.id   AF-A0A1B6FQP5-F1
#
_cell.length_a   1.000
_cell.length_b   1.000
_cell.length_c   1.000
_cell.angle_alpha   90.00
_cell.angle_beta   90.00
_cell.angle_gamma   90.00
#
_symmetry.space_group_name_H-M   'P 1'
#
loop_
_entity.id
_entity.type
_entity.pdbx_description
1 polymer ?
#
loop_
_entity_poly.entity_id
_entity_poly.type
_entity_poly.pdbx_seq_one_letter_code
_entity_poly.pdbx_strand_id
1 'polypeptide(L)'
;VQFGDLLNEAYLRELKYYNEFISESYKLIKHDVVPRHYKSPNTPCIVLEDLKRSGYVMVDRHKLLDFDHCQLYAKASAKLHALTIAVNKTHPDIIESLVKESPIAAEKAEQVFKYLMVNLFKCMAAYLEDKKEYKEI
;
A
#
# COMPACT_ATOMS: atom_id res chain seq x y z
N VAL A 1 12.10 -2.01 20.11
CA VAL A 1 10.93 -1.23 20.57
C VAL A 1 10.45 -0.24 19.50
N GLN A 2 11.31 0.61 18.92
CA GLN A 2 10.91 1.69 18.00
C GLN A 2 10.26 1.32 16.64
N PHE A 3 10.63 0.20 15.99
CA PHE A 3 10.05 -0.21 14.69
C PHE A 3 8.67 -0.88 14.82
N GLY A 4 8.42 -1.53 15.97
CA GLY A 4 7.15 -2.21 16.24
C GLY A 4 5.98 -1.22 16.33
N ASP A 5 6.21 -0.04 16.90
CA ASP A 5 5.19 1.01 17.02
C ASP A 5 4.76 1.55 15.65
N LEU A 6 5.71 1.75 14.73
CA LEU A 6 5.45 2.21 13.36
C LEU A 6 4.61 1.19 12.59
N LEU A 7 4.99 -0.09 12.67
CA LEU A 7 4.23 -1.17 12.05
C LEU A 7 2.82 -1.29 12.65
N ASN A 8 2.69 -1.15 13.96
CA ASN A 8 1.39 -1.22 14.63
C ASN A 8 0.46 -0.10 14.17
N GLU A 9 0.96 1.14 14.04
CA GLU A 9 0.17 2.26 13.49
C GLU A 9 -0.28 1.97 12.04
N ALA A 10 0.60 1.42 11.21
CA ALA A 10 0.27 1.03 9.85
C ALA A 10 -0.81 -0.07 9.78
N TYR A 11 -0.72 -1.10 10.62
CA TYR A 11 -1.73 -2.17 10.68
C TYR A 11 -3.09 -1.67 11.18
N LEU A 12 -3.11 -0.78 12.17
CA LEU A 12 -4.35 -0.18 12.66
C LEU A 12 -4.99 0.72 11.59
N ARG A 13 -4.17 1.43 10.80
CA ARG A 13 -4.65 2.23 9.67
C ARG A 13 -5.26 1.35 8.57
N GLU A 14 -4.64 0.21 8.26
CA GLU A 14 -5.18 -0.75 7.30
C GLU A 14 -6.55 -1.27 7.75
N LEU A 15 -6.72 -1.58 9.03
CA LEU A 15 -8.02 -2.00 9.57
C LEU A 15 -9.11 -0.94 9.39
N LYS A 16 -8.80 0.34 9.66
CA LYS A 16 -9.74 1.44 9.42
C LYS A 16 -10.07 1.59 7.93
N TYR A 17 -9.08 1.42 7.06
CA TYR A 17 -9.28 1.49 5.61
C TYR A 17 -10.34 0.48 5.15
N TYR A 18 -10.20 -0.80 5.52
CA TYR A 18 -11.17 -1.82 5.12
C TYR A 18 -12.49 -1.73 5.90
N ASN A 19 -12.46 -1.51 7.22
CA ASN A 19 -13.67 -1.60 8.04
C ASN A 19 -14.54 -0.35 8.05
N GLU A 20 -13.97 0.82 7.76
CA GLU A 20 -14.65 2.11 7.79
C GLU A 20 -14.71 2.69 6.38
N PHE A 21 -13.58 3.04 5.77
CA PHE A 21 -13.56 3.71 4.47
C PHE A 21 -14.21 2.88 3.35
N ILE A 22 -13.79 1.62 3.18
CA ILE A 22 -14.37 0.75 2.15
C ILE A 22 -15.86 0.47 2.44
N SER A 23 -16.25 0.36 3.71
CA SER A 23 -17.66 0.19 4.08
C SER A 23 -18.51 1.40 3.68
N GLU A 24 -18.03 2.62 3.92
CA GLU A 24 -18.72 3.85 3.49
C GLU A 24 -18.72 4.02 1.98
N SER A 25 -17.63 3.67 1.29
CA SER A 25 -17.56 3.78 -0.18
C SER A 25 -18.56 2.86 -0.88
N TYR A 26 -18.84 1.67 -0.32
CA TYR A 26 -19.88 0.77 -0.83
C TYR A 26 -21.31 1.31 -0.70
N LYS A 27 -21.56 2.23 0.24
CA LYS A 27 -22.87 2.91 0.34
C LYS A 27 -23.09 3.92 -0.79
N LEU A 28 -22.00 4.41 -1.39
CA LEU A 28 -22.04 5.34 -2.53
C LEU A 28 -22.19 4.59 -3.86
N ILE A 29 -21.38 3.55 -4.07
CA ILE A 29 -21.38 2.77 -5.31
C ILE A 29 -20.75 1.39 -5.10
N LYS A 30 -21.28 0.36 -5.78
CA LYS A 30 -20.62 -0.95 -5.87
C LYS A 30 -19.35 -0.83 -6.71
N HIS A 31 -18.22 -1.27 -6.17
CA HIS A 31 -16.93 -1.19 -6.83
C HIS A 31 -16.04 -2.41 -6.52
N ASP A 32 -14.96 -2.54 -7.28
CA ASP A 32 -13.99 -3.64 -7.28
C ASP A 32 -12.58 -3.17 -6.91
N VAL A 33 -12.45 -2.00 -6.26
CA VAL A 33 -11.15 -1.41 -5.89
C VAL A 33 -10.38 -2.23 -4.84
N VAL A 34 -11.08 -3.12 -4.12
CA VAL A 34 -10.48 -4.07 -3.17
C VAL A 34 -11.12 -5.45 -3.34
N PRO A 35 -10.41 -6.54 -3.00
CA PRO A 35 -11.00 -7.87 -2.87
C PRO A 35 -12.13 -7.87 -1.83
N ARG A 36 -13.00 -8.90 -1.85
CA ARG A 36 -13.95 -9.05 -0.73
C ARG A 36 -13.17 -9.18 0.57
N HIS A 37 -13.64 -8.51 1.61
CA HIS A 37 -12.97 -8.47 2.90
C HIS A 37 -13.99 -8.75 4.02
N TYR A 38 -13.49 -9.26 5.14
CA TYR A 38 -14.30 -9.64 6.28
C TYR A 38 -13.63 -9.15 7.57
N LYS A 39 -14.46 -8.73 8.54
CA LYS A 39 -13.99 -8.34 9.88
C LYS A 39 -13.46 -9.58 10.62
N SER A 40 -12.25 -9.47 11.14
CA SER A 40 -11.66 -10.48 12.02
C SER A 40 -11.98 -10.15 13.49
N PRO A 41 -12.29 -11.14 14.34
CA PRO A 41 -12.34 -10.94 15.80
C PRO A 41 -10.95 -10.75 16.42
N ASN A 42 -9.87 -11.09 15.69
CA ASN A 42 -8.50 -10.99 16.16
C ASN A 42 -7.84 -9.72 15.59
N THR A 43 -7.42 -8.79 16.45
CA THR A 43 -6.71 -7.56 16.04
C THR A 43 -5.19 -7.76 16.18
N PRO A 44 -4.35 -7.28 15.23
CA PRO A 44 -4.70 -6.52 14.04
C PRO A 44 -4.72 -7.38 12.76
N CYS A 45 -5.76 -8.20 12.53
CA CYS A 45 -5.88 -9.08 11.37
C CYS A 45 -7.04 -8.69 10.44
N ILE A 46 -6.83 -8.84 9.13
CA ILE A 46 -7.82 -8.62 8.08
C ILE A 46 -7.95 -9.91 7.26
N VAL A 47 -9.19 -10.31 6.97
CA VAL A 47 -9.45 -11.49 6.14
C VAL A 47 -9.87 -11.01 4.75
N LEU A 48 -9.10 -11.38 3.72
CA LEU A 48 -9.36 -11.03 2.32
C LEU A 48 -9.68 -12.27 1.50
N GLU A 49 -10.42 -12.07 0.41
CA GLU A 49 -10.71 -13.09 -0.60
C GLU A 49 -9.42 -13.64 -1.22
N ASP A 50 -9.37 -14.97 -1.33
CA ASP A 50 -8.30 -15.65 -2.06
C ASP A 50 -8.47 -15.46 -3.57
N LEU A 51 -7.76 -14.46 -4.10
CA LEU A 51 -7.78 -14.14 -5.53
C LEU A 51 -7.16 -15.23 -6.41
N LYS A 52 -6.36 -16.16 -5.85
CA LYS A 52 -5.77 -17.26 -6.64
C LYS A 52 -6.86 -18.14 -7.24
N ARG A 53 -7.98 -18.32 -6.53
CA ARG A 53 -9.14 -19.07 -7.03
C ARG A 53 -9.81 -18.43 -8.24
N SER A 54 -9.66 -17.11 -8.38
CA SER A 54 -10.16 -16.32 -9.51
C SER A 54 -9.11 -16.16 -10.62
N GLY A 55 -7.97 -16.86 -10.55
CA GLY A 55 -6.94 -16.87 -11.58
C GLY A 55 -5.94 -15.71 -11.50
N TYR A 56 -5.98 -14.88 -10.45
CA TYR A 56 -4.99 -13.82 -10.27
C TYR A 56 -3.61 -14.42 -9.95
N VAL A 57 -2.58 -13.84 -10.54
CA VAL A 57 -1.19 -14.24 -10.37
C VAL A 57 -0.32 -13.03 -10.02
N MET A 58 0.71 -13.25 -9.21
CA MET A 58 1.75 -12.25 -8.99
C MET A 58 2.61 -12.18 -10.25
N VAL A 59 2.66 -11.01 -10.87
CA VAL A 59 3.51 -10.75 -12.04
C VAL A 59 4.99 -10.72 -11.65
N ASP A 60 5.85 -11.12 -12.57
CA ASP A 60 7.29 -10.97 -12.41
C ASP A 60 7.67 -9.49 -12.45
N ARG A 61 8.15 -8.95 -11.33
CA ARG A 61 8.57 -7.54 -11.21
C ARG A 61 9.63 -7.12 -12.23
N HIS A 62 10.42 -8.05 -12.78
CA HIS A 62 11.42 -7.72 -13.81
C HIS A 62 10.81 -7.55 -15.19
N LYS A 63 9.63 -8.14 -15.45
CA LYS A 63 8.91 -8.02 -16.72
C LYS A 63 8.04 -6.77 -16.79
N LEU A 64 7.86 -6.07 -15.67
CA LEU A 64 6.98 -4.91 -15.52
C LEU A 64 5.53 -5.23 -15.89
N LEU A 65 4.67 -4.21 -15.86
CA LEU A 65 3.28 -4.31 -16.31
C LEU A 65 3.20 -3.97 -17.80
N ASP A 66 2.44 -4.75 -18.57
CA ASP A 66 2.05 -4.35 -19.92
C ASP A 66 0.99 -3.23 -19.90
N PHE A 67 0.63 -2.75 -21.09
CA PHE A 67 -0.32 -1.65 -21.23
C PHE A 67 -1.70 -1.96 -20.65
N ASP A 68 -2.21 -3.19 -20.84
CA ASP A 68 -3.54 -3.58 -20.38
C ASP A 68 -3.59 -3.61 -18.85
N HIS A 69 -2.56 -4.16 -18.20
CA HIS A 69 -2.42 -4.11 -16.76
C HIS A 69 -2.31 -2.68 -16.25
N CYS A 70 -1.52 -1.82 -16.90
CA CYS A 70 -1.40 -0.40 -16.54
C CYS A 70 -2.75 0.33 -16.67
N GLN A 71 -3.52 0.03 -17.71
CA GLN A 71 -4.83 0.63 -17.93
C GLN A 71 -5.82 0.22 -16.82
N LEU A 72 -5.84 -1.07 -16.44
CA LEU A 72 -6.65 -1.57 -15.33
C LEU A 72 -6.26 -0.92 -14.01
N TYR A 73 -4.95 -0.84 -13.72
CA TYR A 73 -4.43 -0.16 -12.54
C TYR A 73 -4.88 1.30 -12.50
N ALA A 74 -4.67 2.06 -13.59
CA ALA A 74 -5.05 3.48 -13.66
C ALA A 74 -6.55 3.68 -13.41
N LYS A 75 -7.41 2.82 -13.98
CA LYS A 75 -8.87 2.85 -13.73
C LYS A 75 -9.19 2.57 -12.26
N ALA A 76 -8.57 1.56 -11.64
CA ALA A 76 -8.79 1.22 -10.25
C ALA A 76 -8.33 2.35 -9.31
N SER A 77 -7.15 2.92 -9.55
CA SER A 77 -6.63 4.07 -8.79
C SER A 77 -7.52 5.30 -8.94
N ALA A 78 -7.98 5.61 -10.16
CA ALA A 78 -8.89 6.73 -10.38
C ALA A 78 -10.22 6.57 -9.62
N LYS A 79 -10.80 5.35 -9.63
CA LYS A 79 -11.99 5.04 -8.82
C LYS A 79 -11.71 5.24 -7.33
N LEU A 80 -10.59 4.71 -6.81
CA LEU A 80 -10.22 4.86 -5.41
C LEU A 80 -10.12 6.34 -5.02
N HIS A 81 -9.41 7.16 -5.79
CA HIS A 81 -9.30 8.60 -5.53
C HIS A 81 -10.65 9.32 -5.56
N ALA A 82 -11.51 8.99 -6.52
CA ALA A 82 -12.85 9.57 -6.59
C ALA A 82 -13.71 9.20 -5.38
N LEU A 83 -13.63 7.95 -4.91
CA LEU A 83 -14.30 7.48 -3.70
C LEU A 83 -13.77 8.19 -2.45
N THR A 84 -12.45 8.37 -2.32
CA THR A 84 -11.86 9.14 -1.22
C THR A 84 -12.45 10.55 -1.15
N ILE A 85 -12.54 11.25 -2.28
CA ILE A 85 -13.12 12.60 -2.35
C ILE A 85 -14.61 12.58 -1.98
N ALA A 86 -15.36 11.59 -2.49
CA ALA A 86 -16.79 11.48 -2.25
C ALA A 86 -17.09 11.18 -0.77
N VAL A 87 -16.38 10.22 -0.16
CA VAL A 87 -16.48 9.90 1.27
C VAL A 87 -16.04 11.09 2.11
N ASN A 88 -14.97 11.80 1.75
CA ASN A 88 -14.51 12.98 2.50
C ASN A 88 -15.56 14.09 2.61
N LYS A 89 -16.48 14.20 1.64
CA LYS A 89 -17.56 15.22 1.67
C LYS A 89 -18.58 14.94 2.78
N THR A 90 -18.78 13.69 3.17
CA THR A 90 -19.79 13.30 4.18
C THR A 90 -19.17 12.78 5.48
N HIS A 91 -17.99 12.17 5.41
CA HIS A 91 -17.22 11.58 6.52
C HIS A 91 -15.74 12.01 6.45
N PRO A 92 -15.44 13.31 6.62
CA PRO A 92 -14.06 13.81 6.59
C PRO A 92 -13.19 13.23 7.70
N ASP A 93 -13.79 12.83 8.83
CA ASP A 93 -13.13 12.22 9.98
C ASP A 93 -12.49 10.86 9.64
N ILE A 94 -13.17 10.03 8.84
CA ILE A 94 -12.63 8.75 8.35
C ILE A 94 -11.35 9.02 7.56
N ILE A 95 -11.41 9.96 6.61
CA ILE A 95 -10.28 10.30 5.76
C ILE A 95 -9.15 10.90 6.59
N GLU A 96 -9.42 11.89 7.45
CA GLU A 96 -8.41 12.48 8.34
C GLU A 96 -7.69 11.39 9.15
N SER A 97 -8.43 10.45 9.72
CA SER A 97 -7.85 9.36 10.51
C SER A 97 -6.94 8.42 9.71
N LEU A 98 -7.12 8.34 8.40
CA LEU A 98 -6.32 7.55 7.48
C LEU A 98 -5.10 8.29 6.94
N VAL A 99 -5.13 9.63 6.86
CA VAL A 99 -3.99 10.42 6.36
C VAL A 99 -3.11 10.96 7.48
N LYS A 100 -3.66 11.19 8.67
CA LYS A 100 -2.93 11.80 9.78
C LYS A 100 -1.86 10.85 10.28
N GLU A 101 -0.61 11.16 9.97
CA GLU A 101 0.56 10.51 10.56
C GLU A 101 0.92 11.20 11.87
N SER A 102 1.24 10.41 12.89
CA SER A 102 1.89 10.96 14.08
C SER A 102 3.21 11.62 13.67
N PRO A 103 3.53 12.85 14.13
CA PRO A 103 4.82 13.49 13.82
C PRO A 103 6.02 12.60 14.17
N ILE A 104 5.88 11.81 15.23
CA ILE A 104 6.88 10.83 15.66
C ILE A 104 7.01 9.69 14.65
N ALA A 105 5.90 9.23 14.07
CA ALA A 105 5.92 8.19 13.04
C ALA A 105 6.52 8.70 11.73
N ALA A 106 6.20 9.93 11.33
CA ALA A 106 6.76 10.57 10.14
C ALA A 106 8.29 10.73 10.25
N GLU A 107 8.80 11.27 11.37
CA GLU A 107 10.25 11.41 11.60
C GLU A 107 10.96 10.04 11.58
N LYS A 108 10.37 9.02 12.22
CA LYS A 108 10.91 7.66 12.21
C LYS A 108 10.90 7.05 10.81
N ALA A 109 9.82 7.23 10.05
CA ALA A 109 9.71 6.73 8.69
C ALA A 109 10.78 7.36 7.78
N GLU A 110 11.03 8.66 7.93
CA GLU A 110 12.11 9.35 7.22
C GLU A 110 13.49 8.78 7.59
N GLN A 111 13.78 8.58 8.87
CA GLN A 111 15.04 7.98 9.33
C GLN A 111 15.24 6.56 8.78
N VAL A 112 14.21 5.72 8.84
CA VAL A 112 14.22 4.36 8.29
C VAL A 112 14.46 4.40 6.79
N PHE A 113 13.73 5.25 6.06
CA PHE A 113 13.87 5.41 4.62
C PHE A 113 15.30 5.82 4.25
N LYS A 114 15.87 6.81 4.94
CA LYS A 114 17.24 7.26 4.73
C LYS A 114 18.25 6.14 4.93
N TYR A 115 18.14 5.39 6.03
CA TYR A 115 19.05 4.27 6.30
C TYR A 115 18.92 3.15 5.26
N LEU A 116 17.69 2.80 4.89
CA LEU A 116 17.40 1.74 3.93
C LEU A 116 17.90 2.10 2.52
N MET A 117 17.66 3.34 2.06
CA MET A 117 18.11 3.81 0.75
C MET A 117 19.64 3.87 0.66
N VAL A 118 20.33 4.38 1.68
CA VAL A 118 21.80 4.43 1.68
C VAL A 118 22.40 3.03 1.60
N ASN A 119 21.87 2.07 2.38
CA ASN A 119 22.37 0.70 2.32
C ASN A 119 22.02 0.00 1.02
N LEU A 120 20.82 0.24 0.47
CA LEU A 120 20.42 -0.29 -0.84
C LEU A 120 21.39 0.18 -1.94
N PHE A 121 21.72 1.48 -1.97
CA PHE A 121 22.68 2.00 -2.94
C PHE A 121 24.08 1.44 -2.74
N LYS A 122 24.54 1.24 -1.50
CA LYS A 122 25.83 0.59 -1.23
C LYS A 122 25.86 -0.85 -1.75
N CYS A 123 24.80 -1.63 -1.49
CA CYS A 123 24.68 -3.00 -1.99
C CYS A 123 24.64 -3.02 -3.53
N MET A 124 23.93 -2.08 -4.14
CA MET A 124 23.89 -1.94 -5.60
C MET A 124 25.26 -1.56 -6.17
N ALA A 125 25.98 -0.62 -5.56
CA ALA A 125 27.33 -0.24 -5.97
C ALA A 125 28.30 -1.43 -5.89
N ALA A 126 28.33 -2.14 -4.75
CA ALA A 126 29.16 -3.33 -4.57
C ALA A 126 28.82 -4.43 -5.59
N TYR A 127 27.53 -4.66 -5.88
CA TYR A 127 27.11 -5.61 -6.91
C TYR A 127 27.60 -5.23 -8.32
N LEU A 128 27.60 -3.93 -8.64
CA LEU A 128 28.05 -3.43 -9.93
C LEU A 128 29.58 -3.48 -10.06
N GLU A 129 30.32 -3.20 -8.99
CA GLU A 129 31.80 -3.32 -8.94
C GLU A 129 32.30 -4.73 -9.27
N ASP A 130 31.49 -5.77 -9.02
CA ASP A 130 31.83 -7.15 -9.35
C ASP A 130 31.56 -7.54 -10.81
N LYS A 131 30.82 -6.71 -11.57
CA LYS A 131 30.50 -6.99 -12.98
C LYS A 131 31.56 -6.46 -13.94
N LYS A 132 32.08 -7.36 -14.79
CA LYS A 132 33.08 -7.03 -15.84
C LYS A 132 32.60 -5.92 -16.78
N GLU A 133 31.34 -5.99 -17.19
CA GLU A 133 30.67 -5.01 -18.08
C GLU A 133 30.69 -3.58 -17.51
N TYR A 134 30.76 -3.42 -16.19
CA TYR A 134 30.78 -2.11 -15.52
C TYR A 134 32.21 -1.57 -15.33
N LYS A 135 33.25 -2.41 -15.47
CA LYS A 135 34.66 -2.00 -15.38
C LYS A 135 35.22 -1.45 -16.69
N GLU A 136 34.49 -1.59 -17.79
CA GLU A 136 34.90 -1.22 -19.15
C GLU A 136 34.28 0.11 -19.63
N ILE A 137 33.48 0.76 -18.77
CA ILE A 137 32.89 2.10 -18.99
C ILE A 137 33.70 3.13 -18.18
#